data_AF-A0A417Q702-F1
#
_entry.id   AF-A0A417Q702-F1
#
_cell.length_a   1.000
_cell.length_b   1.000
_cell.length_c   1.000
_cell.angle_alpha   90.00
_cell.angle_beta   90.00
_cell.angle_gamma   90.00
#
_symmetry.space_group_name_H-M   'P 1'
#
loop_
_entity.id
_entity.type
_entity.pdbx_description
1 polymer ?
#
loop_
_entity_poly.entity_id
_entity_poly.type
_entity_poly.pdbx_seq_one_letter_code
_entity_poly.pdbx_strand_id
1 'polypeptide(L)'
;VGGWTVDLMRLDNAVPNAATCRSLELGVIRCIDETAEQVRRNTGLSVTETQIERVLRGETCSMAEDARVVIQENGRKYIERILSAVTESGFDLRAVPSVFMGGGSAILKRHVTAQDAICRPVFIEDVHANAAGYERIVEQMWAK
;
A
#
# COMPACT_ATOMS: atom_id res chain seq x y z
N VAL A 1 1.47 -1.27 -4.75
CA VAL A 1 1.85 -1.63 -3.37
C VAL A 1 1.86 -3.15 -3.25
N GLY A 2 3.03 -3.76 -3.36
CA GLY A 2 3.24 -5.20 -3.26
C GLY A 2 3.80 -5.62 -1.90
N GLY A 3 4.12 -6.91 -1.76
CA GLY A 3 4.71 -7.46 -0.53
C GLY A 3 6.09 -6.90 -0.23
N TRP A 4 6.97 -6.83 -1.23
CA TRP A 4 8.34 -6.35 -1.08
C TRP A 4 8.54 -4.89 -1.51
N THR A 5 7.89 -4.50 -2.60
CA THR A 5 8.12 -3.20 -3.22
C THR A 5 6.83 -2.38 -3.39
N VAL A 6 7.02 -1.07 -3.48
CA VAL A 6 6.03 -0.14 -4.01
C VAL A 6 6.58 0.40 -5.32
N ASP A 7 5.95 -0.02 -6.42
CA ASP A 7 6.31 0.47 -7.74
C ASP A 7 5.48 1.71 -8.10
N LEU A 8 6.15 2.71 -8.67
CA LEU A 8 5.60 3.99 -9.11
C LEU A 8 5.77 4.11 -10.61
N MET A 9 4.76 4.67 -11.28
CA MET A 9 4.82 4.97 -12.72
C MET A 9 3.84 6.10 -13.04
N ARG A 10 4.27 7.06 -13.85
CA ARG A 10 3.41 8.13 -14.34
C ARG A 10 2.77 7.74 -15.66
N LEU A 11 1.51 8.14 -15.84
CA LEU A 11 0.84 8.09 -17.12
C LEU A 11 0.77 9.51 -17.70
N ASP A 12 1.40 9.71 -18.86
CA ASP A 12 1.35 10.96 -19.60
C ASP A 12 0.40 10.79 -20.79
N ASN A 13 -0.75 11.48 -20.77
CA ASN A 13 -1.81 11.34 -21.80
C ASN A 13 -2.26 9.88 -22.03
N ALA A 14 -2.50 9.15 -20.94
CA ALA A 14 -2.84 7.72 -20.93
C ALA A 14 -1.73 6.78 -21.44
N VAL A 15 -0.51 7.28 -21.67
CA VAL A 15 0.65 6.48 -22.06
C VAL A 15 1.59 6.28 -20.86
N PRO A 16 1.99 5.04 -20.55
CA PRO A 16 3.00 4.78 -19.52
C PRO A 16 4.34 5.44 -19.82
N ASN A 17 4.88 6.21 -18.87
CA ASN A 17 6.21 6.80 -18.98
C ASN A 17 7.25 5.98 -18.22
N ALA A 18 7.94 5.10 -18.94
CA ALA A 18 8.94 4.19 -18.36
C ALA A 18 10.10 4.90 -17.64
N ALA A 19 10.47 6.14 -18.03
CA ALA A 19 11.55 6.88 -17.38
C ALA A 19 11.19 7.33 -15.95
N THR A 20 9.89 7.39 -15.64
CA THR A 20 9.38 7.72 -14.31
C THR A 20 9.29 6.51 -13.39
N CYS A 21 9.52 5.29 -13.90
CA CYS A 21 9.39 4.10 -13.08
C CYS A 21 10.37 4.12 -11.91
N ARG A 22 9.86 3.85 -10.71
CA ARG A 22 10.64 3.67 -9.48
C ARG A 22 10.13 2.43 -8.77
N SER A 23 11.02 1.67 -8.16
CA SER A 23 10.67 0.57 -7.27
C SER A 23 11.28 0.87 -5.91
N LEU A 24 10.42 1.02 -4.90
CA LEU A 24 10.81 1.40 -3.54
C LEU A 24 10.72 0.17 -2.64
N GLU A 25 11.73 -0.09 -1.82
CA GLU A 25 11.76 -1.18 -0.82
C GLU A 25 10.93 -0.85 0.43
N LEU A 26 9.66 -0.50 0.17
CA LEU A 26 8.65 -0.07 1.13
C LEU A 26 7.40 -0.95 1.05
N GLY A 27 7.53 -2.21 0.60
CA GLY A 27 6.42 -3.15 0.56
C GLY A 27 5.85 -3.49 1.94
N VAL A 28 4.72 -4.18 1.92
CA VAL A 28 3.91 -4.48 3.12
C VAL A 28 4.65 -5.38 4.12
N ILE A 29 5.52 -6.29 3.66
CA ILE A 29 6.28 -7.19 4.54
C ILE A 29 7.10 -6.39 5.55
N ARG A 30 7.74 -5.31 5.09
CA ARG A 30 8.51 -4.44 5.98
C ARG A 30 7.63 -3.75 7.04
N CYS A 31 6.41 -3.34 6.66
CA CYS A 31 5.45 -2.80 7.62
C CYS A 31 5.08 -3.84 8.69
N ILE A 32 4.88 -5.09 8.28
CA ILE A 32 4.50 -6.19 9.18
C ILE A 32 5.64 -6.50 10.15
N ASP A 33 6.86 -6.66 9.65
CA ASP A 33 8.05 -6.96 10.46
C ASP A 33 8.32 -5.86 11.50
N GLU A 34 8.32 -4.60 11.06
CA GLU A 34 8.50 -3.45 11.93
C GLU A 34 7.38 -3.38 12.98
N THR A 35 6.13 -3.65 12.59
CA THR A 35 4.99 -3.66 13.51
C THR A 35 5.11 -4.76 14.56
N ALA A 36 5.45 -5.99 14.17
CA ALA A 36 5.65 -7.10 15.08
C ALA A 36 6.74 -6.77 16.12
N GLU A 37 7.82 -6.12 15.68
CA GLU A 37 8.86 -5.66 16.58
C GLU A 37 8.36 -4.58 17.55
N GLN A 38 7.61 -3.58 17.07
CA GLN A 38 7.06 -2.53 17.92
C GLN A 38 6.07 -3.06 18.96
N VAL A 39 5.22 -4.03 18.58
CA VAL A 39 4.31 -4.69 19.52
C VAL A 39 5.12 -5.40 20.60
N ARG A 40 6.10 -6.22 20.22
CA ARG A 40 6.96 -6.94 21.18
C ARG A 40 7.68 -5.98 22.13
N ARG A 41 8.21 -4.85 21.62
CA ARG A 41 8.93 -3.86 22.42
C ARG A 41 8.02 -3.12 23.42
N ASN A 42 6.80 -2.80 23.02
CA ASN A 42 5.89 -1.98 23.83
C ASN A 42 5.02 -2.78 24.81
N THR A 43 4.67 -4.02 24.45
CA THR A 43 3.70 -4.82 25.23
C THR A 43 4.29 -6.15 25.72
N GLY A 44 5.44 -6.58 25.20
CA GLY A 44 6.02 -7.90 25.45
C GLY A 44 5.31 -9.04 24.73
N LEU A 45 4.25 -8.76 23.95
CA LEU A 45 3.49 -9.78 23.24
C LEU A 45 4.14 -10.15 21.90
N SER A 46 4.00 -11.42 21.52
CA SER A 46 4.28 -11.89 20.16
C SER A 46 2.97 -11.99 19.40
N VAL A 47 2.90 -11.36 18.23
CA VAL A 47 1.73 -11.37 17.34
C VAL A 47 2.10 -11.98 16.01
N THR A 48 1.16 -12.67 15.36
CA THR A 48 1.38 -13.25 14.04
C THR A 48 1.15 -12.21 12.94
N GLU A 49 1.76 -12.45 11.78
CA GLU A 49 1.52 -11.67 10.56
C GLU A 49 0.02 -11.53 10.27
N THR A 50 -0.73 -12.62 10.33
CA THR A 50 -2.19 -12.60 10.11
C THR A 50 -2.92 -11.71 11.12
N GLN A 51 -2.52 -11.70 12.39
CA GLN A 51 -3.12 -10.80 13.38
C GLN A 51 -2.86 -9.33 13.05
N ILE A 52 -1.63 -9.00 12.64
CA ILE A 52 -1.25 -7.65 12.21
C ILE A 52 -2.06 -7.24 10.98
N GLU A 53 -2.08 -8.06 9.93
CA GLU A 53 -2.80 -7.78 8.69
C GLU A 53 -4.29 -7.52 8.93
N ARG A 54 -4.93 -8.35 9.77
CA ARG A 54 -6.35 -8.20 10.11
C ARG A 54 -6.62 -6.85 10.78
N VAL A 55 -5.78 -6.45 11.74
CA VAL A 55 -5.93 -5.14 12.40
C VAL A 55 -5.69 -4.00 11.42
N LEU A 56 -4.69 -4.10 10.54
CA LEU A 56 -4.42 -3.09 9.50
C LEU A 56 -5.57 -3.01 8.47
N ARG A 57 -6.28 -4.10 8.20
CA ARG A 57 -7.50 -4.09 7.38
C ARG A 57 -8.73 -3.60 8.15
N GLY A 58 -8.61 -3.34 9.45
CA GLY A 58 -9.70 -2.92 10.31
C GLY A 58 -10.66 -4.06 10.70
N GLU A 59 -10.24 -5.30 10.51
CA GLU A 59 -11.00 -6.48 10.91
C GLU A 59 -10.95 -6.69 12.43
N THR A 60 -11.92 -7.44 12.96
CA THR A 60 -11.91 -7.85 14.36
C THR A 60 -10.83 -8.91 14.58
N CYS A 61 -10.02 -8.72 15.62
CA CYS A 61 -9.03 -9.71 16.04
C CYS A 61 -8.98 -9.75 17.55
N SER A 62 -9.03 -10.96 18.13
CA SER A 62 -8.85 -11.15 19.57
C SER A 62 -7.38 -10.90 19.91
N MET A 63 -7.11 -9.79 20.57
CA MET A 63 -5.79 -9.43 21.08
C MET A 63 -5.94 -8.38 22.18
N ALA A 64 -4.86 -8.16 22.94
CA ALA A 64 -4.82 -7.09 23.91
C ALA A 64 -4.92 -5.72 23.20
N GLU A 65 -5.64 -4.79 23.81
CA GLU A 65 -5.96 -3.50 23.18
C GLU A 65 -4.70 -2.63 22.98
N ASP A 66 -3.73 -2.73 23.87
CA ASP A 66 -2.42 -2.08 23.73
C ASP A 66 -1.68 -2.52 22.46
N ALA A 67 -1.64 -3.82 22.16
CA ALA A 67 -1.07 -4.35 20.93
C ALA A 67 -1.83 -3.87 19.70
N ARG A 68 -3.16 -3.81 19.78
CA ARG A 68 -4.01 -3.31 18.69
C ARG A 68 -3.72 -1.85 18.38
N VAL A 69 -3.60 -1.00 19.40
CA VAL A 69 -3.24 0.43 19.25
C VAL A 69 -1.88 0.57 18.57
N VAL A 70 -0.87 -0.18 19.03
CA VAL A 70 0.47 -0.15 18.42
C VAL A 70 0.43 -0.53 16.94
N ILE A 71 -0.37 -1.53 16.54
CA ILE A 71 -0.51 -1.93 15.13
C ILE A 71 -1.15 -0.81 14.30
N GLN A 72 -2.21 -0.17 14.80
CA GLN A 72 -2.89 0.92 14.09
C GLN A 72 -1.98 2.14 13.91
N GLU A 73 -1.22 2.51 14.95
CA GLU A 73 -0.26 3.61 14.87
C GLU A 73 0.86 3.31 13.86
N ASN A 74 1.38 2.08 13.84
CA ASN A 74 2.39 1.69 12.85
C ASN A 74 1.81 1.65 11.43
N GLY A 75 0.57 1.21 11.26
CA GLY A 75 -0.14 1.29 9.98
C GLY A 75 -0.21 2.73 9.45
N ARG A 76 -0.51 3.71 10.32
CA ARG A 76 -0.50 5.12 9.94
C ARG A 76 0.90 5.61 9.54
N LYS A 77 1.92 5.32 10.35
CA LYS A 77 3.33 5.69 10.05
C LYS A 77 3.82 5.08 8.73
N TYR A 78 3.39 3.86 8.43
CA TYR A 78 3.70 3.20 7.16
C TYR A 78 3.13 3.97 5.96
N ILE A 79 1.88 4.43 6.04
CA ILE A 79 1.28 5.25 4.98
C ILE A 79 2.00 6.58 4.84
N GLU A 80 2.32 7.26 5.93
CA GLU A 80 3.08 8.52 5.89
C GLU A 80 4.43 8.34 5.20
N ARG A 81 5.14 7.25 5.48
CA ARG A 81 6.40 6.91 4.79
C ARG A 81 6.22 6.67 3.31
N ILE A 82 5.18 5.95 2.89
CA ILE A 82 4.87 5.77 1.47
C ILE A 82 4.63 7.13 0.83
N LEU A 83 3.71 7.94 1.37
CA LEU A 83 3.34 9.24 0.77
C LEU A 83 4.54 10.19 0.65
N SER A 84 5.40 10.23 1.67
CA SER A 84 6.67 10.97 1.63
C SER A 84 7.59 10.45 0.54
N ALA A 85 7.84 9.13 0.47
CA ALA A 85 8.73 8.55 -0.52
C ALA A 85 8.22 8.71 -1.97
N VAL A 86 6.88 8.69 -2.18
CA VAL A 86 6.28 9.00 -3.48
C VAL A 86 6.53 10.45 -3.87
N THR A 87 6.34 11.38 -2.92
CA THR A 87 6.61 12.82 -3.14
C THR A 87 8.08 13.06 -3.45
N GLU A 88 8.99 12.45 -2.69
CA GLU A 88 10.45 12.51 -2.89
C GLU A 88 10.87 11.90 -4.24
N SER A 89 10.12 10.93 -4.75
CA SER A 89 10.32 10.35 -6.09
C SER A 89 9.86 11.26 -7.24
N GLY A 90 9.34 12.45 -6.93
CA GLY A 90 8.88 13.44 -7.90
C GLY A 90 7.41 13.31 -8.31
N PHE A 91 6.62 12.57 -7.54
CA PHE A 91 5.18 12.40 -7.78
C PHE A 91 4.37 13.21 -6.78
N ASP A 92 3.78 14.31 -7.23
CA ASP A 92 2.90 15.13 -6.38
C ASP A 92 1.48 14.56 -6.35
N LEU A 93 1.21 13.73 -5.33
CA LEU A 93 -0.09 13.10 -5.09
C LEU A 93 -1.21 14.11 -4.76
N ARG A 94 -0.87 15.36 -4.41
CA ARG A 94 -1.86 16.42 -4.15
C ARG A 94 -2.27 17.15 -5.43
N ALA A 95 -1.44 17.09 -6.46
CA ALA A 95 -1.70 17.75 -7.74
C ALA A 95 -2.30 16.79 -8.79
N VAL A 96 -1.96 15.50 -8.75
CA VAL A 96 -2.26 14.55 -9.83
C VAL A 96 -3.16 13.39 -9.35
N PRO A 97 -4.21 13.02 -10.11
CA PRO A 97 -5.00 11.82 -9.84
C PRO A 97 -4.13 10.58 -9.72
N SER A 98 -4.39 9.76 -8.70
CA SER A 98 -3.51 8.64 -8.34
C SER A 98 -4.28 7.33 -8.26
N VAL A 99 -3.73 6.27 -8.86
CA VAL A 99 -4.28 4.91 -8.80
C VAL A 99 -3.37 4.06 -7.91
N PHE A 100 -3.89 3.63 -6.77
CA PHE A 100 -3.21 2.72 -5.85
C PHE A 100 -3.70 1.30 -6.12
N MET A 101 -2.78 0.39 -6.44
CA MET A 101 -3.12 -0.98 -6.78
C MET A 101 -2.20 -2.03 -6.15
N GLY A 102 -2.66 -3.28 -6.13
CA GLY A 102 -2.00 -4.43 -5.50
C GLY A 102 -2.52 -4.68 -4.08
N GLY A 103 -2.14 -5.82 -3.48
CA GLY A 103 -2.69 -6.27 -2.20
C GLY A 103 -2.50 -5.31 -1.03
N GLY A 104 -1.40 -4.54 -1.02
CA GLY A 104 -1.18 -3.51 0.01
C GLY A 104 -2.04 -2.26 -0.15
N SER A 105 -2.77 -2.11 -1.26
CA SER A 105 -3.64 -0.96 -1.52
C SER A 105 -4.79 -0.86 -0.52
N ALA A 106 -5.29 -1.99 -0.03
CA ALA A 106 -6.35 -2.02 0.99
C ALA A 106 -5.91 -1.37 2.32
N ILE A 107 -4.65 -1.59 2.72
CA ILE A 107 -4.07 -0.96 3.92
C ILE A 107 -3.97 0.55 3.71
N LEU A 108 -3.53 0.98 2.52
CA LEU A 108 -3.41 2.40 2.18
C LEU A 108 -4.78 3.08 2.21
N LYS A 109 -5.79 2.51 1.54
CA LYS A 109 -7.17 3.02 1.55
C LYS A 109 -7.72 3.21 2.95
N ARG A 110 -7.39 2.31 3.88
CA ARG A 110 -7.90 2.34 5.26
C ARG A 110 -7.27 3.44 6.11
N HIS A 111 -6.01 3.78 5.88
CA HIS A 111 -5.22 4.67 6.74
C HIS A 111 -4.92 6.04 6.12
N VAL A 112 -5.24 6.26 4.84
CA VAL A 112 -5.28 7.60 4.28
C VAL A 112 -6.43 8.40 4.89
N THR A 113 -6.18 9.68 5.11
CA THR A 113 -7.12 10.62 5.71
C THR A 113 -7.29 11.83 4.79
N ALA A 114 -8.30 12.66 5.07
CA ALA A 114 -8.49 13.92 4.35
C ALA A 114 -7.27 14.86 4.46
N GLN A 115 -6.47 14.74 5.53
CA GLN A 115 -5.27 15.55 5.75
C GLN A 115 -4.13 15.23 4.78
N ASP A 116 -4.11 14.01 4.24
CA ASP A 116 -3.12 13.61 3.23
C ASP A 116 -3.32 14.35 1.90
N ALA A 117 -4.54 14.90 1.69
CA ALA A 117 -4.91 15.75 0.55
C ALA A 117 -4.64 15.11 -0.82
N ILE A 118 -4.77 13.78 -0.92
CA ILE A 118 -4.54 13.05 -2.17
C ILE A 118 -5.60 13.46 -3.20
N CYS A 119 -5.14 13.89 -4.37
CA CYS A 119 -6.00 14.28 -5.47
C CYS A 119 -6.67 13.04 -6.08
N ARG A 120 -8.00 12.96 -5.96
CA ARG A 120 -8.86 11.97 -6.64
C ARG A 120 -8.29 10.53 -6.60
N PRO A 121 -8.04 9.96 -5.40
CA PRO A 121 -7.46 8.63 -5.30
C PRO A 121 -8.43 7.56 -5.80
N VAL A 122 -7.89 6.60 -6.54
CA VAL A 122 -8.59 5.37 -6.96
C VAL A 122 -7.86 4.18 -6.37
N PHE A 123 -8.61 3.25 -5.76
CA PHE A 123 -8.06 2.05 -5.14
C PHE A 123 -8.50 0.81 -5.92
N ILE A 124 -7.53 0.05 -6.43
CA ILE A 124 -7.74 -1.26 -7.03
C ILE A 124 -7.12 -2.30 -6.09
N GLU A 125 -7.97 -2.86 -5.23
CA GLU A 125 -7.54 -3.78 -4.15
C GLU A 125 -7.37 -5.23 -4.64
N ASP A 126 -7.81 -5.53 -5.87
CA ASP A 126 -7.62 -6.85 -6.48
C ASP A 126 -6.14 -7.16 -6.67
N VAL A 127 -5.66 -8.20 -5.98
CA VAL A 127 -4.29 -8.69 -6.08
C VAL A 127 -3.93 -9.18 -7.47
N HIS A 128 -4.93 -9.54 -8.28
CA HIS A 128 -4.75 -10.03 -9.65
C HIS A 128 -4.82 -8.92 -10.70
N ALA A 129 -4.96 -7.64 -10.31
CA ALA A 129 -5.16 -6.55 -11.27
C ALA A 129 -4.10 -6.50 -12.40
N ASN A 130 -2.83 -6.77 -12.08
CA ASN A 130 -1.77 -6.86 -13.08
C ASN A 130 -1.95 -8.07 -14.01
N ALA A 131 -2.29 -9.24 -13.45
CA ALA A 131 -2.52 -10.47 -14.22
C ALA A 131 -3.72 -10.32 -15.16
N ALA A 132 -4.84 -9.78 -14.66
CA ALA A 132 -6.02 -9.48 -15.46
C ALA A 132 -5.71 -8.44 -16.57
N GLY A 133 -4.80 -7.50 -16.31
CA GLY A 133 -4.29 -6.56 -17.31
C GLY A 133 -3.55 -7.29 -18.44
N TYR A 134 -2.63 -8.19 -18.10
CA TYR A 134 -1.91 -9.00 -19.09
C TYR A 134 -2.84 -9.90 -19.90
N GLU A 135 -3.79 -10.56 -19.25
CA GLU A 135 -4.79 -11.40 -19.92
C GLU A 135 -5.56 -10.61 -20.98
N ARG A 136 -6.10 -9.44 -20.64
CA ARG A 136 -6.83 -8.57 -21.58
C ARG A 136 -5.98 -8.11 -22.76
N ILE A 137 -4.70 -7.80 -22.52
CA ILE A 137 -3.79 -7.41 -23.60
C ILE A 137 -3.63 -8.58 -24.57
N VAL A 138 -3.42 -9.78 -24.05
CA VAL A 138 -3.23 -10.99 -24.84
C VAL A 138 -4.49 -11.36 -25.64
N GLU A 139 -5.68 -11.27 -25.03
CA GLU A 139 -6.96 -11.48 -25.71
C GLU A 139 -7.14 -10.53 -26.91
N GLN A 140 -6.78 -9.25 -26.76
CA GLN A 140 -6.85 -8.26 -27.83
C GLN A 140 -5.84 -8.51 -28.96
N MET A 141 -4.71 -9.15 -28.65
CA MET A 141 -3.71 -9.54 -29.65
C MET A 141 -4.20 -10.72 -30.49
N TRP A 142 -4.94 -11.66 -29.91
CA TRP A 142 -5.52 -12.80 -30.64
C TRP A 142 -6.85 -12.49 -31.34
N ALA A 143 -7.56 -11.45 -30.93
CA ALA A 143 -8.78 -10.99 -31.61
C ALA A 143 -8.50 -10.22 -32.92
N LYS A 144 -7.23 -9.99 -33.27
CA LYS A 144 -6.75 -9.41 -34.52
C LYS A 144 -6.21 -10.49 -35.46
#